data_AF-A0A7Y4WUI4-F1
#
_entry.id   AF-A0A7Y4WUI4-F1
#
_cell.length_a   1.000
_cell.length_b   1.000
_cell.length_c   1.000
_cell.angle_alpha   90.00
_cell.angle_beta   90.00
_cell.angle_gamma   90.00
#
_symmetry.space_group_name_H-M   'P 1'
#
loop_
_entity.id
_entity.type
_entity.pdbx_description
1 polymer ?
#
loop_
_entity_poly.entity_id
_entity_poly.type
_entity_poly.pdbx_seq_one_letter_code
_entity_poly.pdbx_strand_id
1 'polypeptide(L)' 'TGGDDAVKTIRRDEPKVGRNDPCPCGSGQKYKRCHGTAA' A
#
# COMPACT_ATOMS: atom_id res chain seq x y z
N THR A 1 -27.66 -16.73 22.23
CA THR A 1 -27.56 -15.33 21.78
C THR A 1 -26.16 -15.10 21.24
N GLY A 2 -25.94 -15.34 19.95
CA GLY A 2 -24.65 -15.10 19.30
C GLY A 2 -24.92 -14.24 18.07
N GLY A 3 -24.49 -12.97 18.13
CA GLY A 3 -24.52 -12.06 17.00
C GLY A 3 -23.11 -11.98 16.44
N ASP A 4 -22.89 -12.69 15.34
CA ASP A 4 -21.72 -12.55 14.48
C ASP A 4 -21.76 -11.19 13.78
N ASP A 5 -21.03 -10.23 14.35
CA ASP A 5 -20.67 -9.00 13.64
C ASP A 5 -19.80 -9.40 12.44
N ALA A 6 -20.41 -9.42 11.26
CA ALA A 6 -19.79 -9.82 10.02
C ALA A 6 -18.72 -8.80 9.62
N VAL A 7 -17.48 -9.07 10.02
CA VAL A 7 -16.29 -8.29 9.66
C VAL A 7 -16.14 -8.24 8.13
N LYS A 8 -16.54 -7.13 7.51
CA LYS A 8 -16.32 -6.89 6.08
C LYS A 8 -14.87 -6.51 5.85
N THR A 9 -14.15 -7.33 5.08
CA THR A 9 -12.76 -7.04 4.71
C THR A 9 -12.71 -5.86 3.74
N ILE A 10 -12.12 -4.75 4.18
CA ILE A 10 -11.95 -3.54 3.36
C ILE A 10 -10.91 -3.86 2.29
N ARG A 11 -11.35 -4.08 1.05
CA ARG A 11 -10.45 -4.16 -0.10
C ARG A 11 -9.98 -2.75 -0.44
N ARG A 12 -8.68 -2.51 -0.34
CA ARG A 12 -8.06 -1.28 -0.84
C ARG A 12 -8.01 -1.36 -2.37
N ASP A 13 -8.84 -0.53 -3.01
CA ASP A 13 -8.89 -0.36 -4.46
C ASP A 13 -7.73 0.50 -4.99
N GLU A 14 -6.97 1.11 -4.08
CA GLU A 14 -5.84 1.97 -4.44
C GLU A 14 -4.74 1.14 -5.15
N PRO A 15 -4.25 1.59 -6.32
CA PRO A 15 -3.16 0.91 -7.01
C PRO A 15 -1.91 0.88 -6.11
N LYS A 16 -1.42 -0.33 -5.82
CA LYS A 16 -0.18 -0.50 -5.07
C LYS A 16 0.96 0.06 -5.92
N VAL A 17 1.62 1.11 -5.45
CA VAL A 17 2.83 1.63 -6.09
C VAL A 17 3.86 0.51 -6.25
N GLY A 18 4.25 0.24 -7.49
CA GLY A 18 5.20 -0.80 -7.81
C GLY A 18 6.59 -0.42 -7.29
N ARG A 19 7.41 -1.41 -6.94
CA ARG A 19 8.76 -1.16 -6.42
C ARG A 19 9.65 -0.36 -7.37
N ASN A 20 9.42 -0.42 -8.69
CA ASN A 20 10.22 0.30 -9.68
C ASN A 20 9.62 1.64 -10.11
N ASP A 21 8.37 1.94 -9.75
CA ASP A 21 7.70 3.19 -10.09
C ASP A 21 8.36 4.41 -9.43
N PRO A 22 8.20 5.62 -9.99
CA PRO A 22 8.63 6.83 -9.32
C PRO A 22 7.98 6.96 -7.93
N CYS A 23 8.76 7.40 -6.94
CA CYS A 23 8.24 7.61 -5.61
C CYS A 23 7.16 8.72 -5.62
N PRO A 24 5.97 8.49 -5.02
CA PRO A 24 4.93 9.51 -4.94
C PRO A 24 5.32 10.72 -4.07
N CYS A 25 6.42 10.61 -3.33
CA CYS A 25 7.01 11.67 -2.53
C CYS A 25 7.75 12.76 -3.34
N GLY A 26 7.87 12.61 -4.67
CA GLY A 26 8.53 13.61 -5.52
C GLY A 26 10.06 13.64 -5.42
N SER A 27 10.69 12.63 -4.81
CA SER A 27 12.15 12.59 -4.62
C SER A 27 12.95 12.29 -5.90
N GLY A 28 12.29 12.02 -7.03
CA GLY A 28 12.93 11.59 -8.28
C GLY A 28 13.51 10.16 -8.24
N GLN A 29 13.41 9.47 -7.11
CA GLN A 29 13.91 8.11 -6.93
C GLN A 29 12.81 7.06 -7.15
N LYS A 30 13.20 5.84 -7.53
CA LYS A 30 12.28 4.69 -7.61
C LYS A 30 11.74 4.37 -6.21
N TYR A 31 10.49 3.94 -6.10
CA TYR A 31 9.82 3.63 -4.83
C TYR A 31 10.66 2.72 -3.95
N LYS A 32 11.24 1.63 -4.50
CA LYS A 32 12.13 0.70 -3.77
C LYS A 32 13.38 1.31 -3.17
N ARG A 33 13.84 2.48 -3.63
CA ARG A 33 15.02 3.19 -3.11
C ARG A 33 14.65 4.36 -2.19
N CYS A 34 13.36 4.57 -1.94
CA CYS A 34 12.86 5.68 -1.15
C CYS A 34 11.91 5.17 -0.04
N HIS A 35 10.61 5.10 -0.31
CA HIS A 35 9.61 4.66 0.68
C HIS A 35 9.36 3.14 0.68
N GLY A 36 9.83 2.43 -0.35
CA GLY A 36 9.78 0.98 -0.49
C GLY A 36 11.03 0.26 0.02
N THR A 37 11.93 0.99 0.67
CA THR A 37 13.14 0.50 1.35
C THR A 37 12.75 -0.11 2.70
N ALA A 38 11.93 -1.15 2.67
CA ALA A 38 11.89 -2.09 3.78
C ALA A 38 13.20 -2.89 3.68
N ALA A 39 14.08 -2.71 4.67
CA ALA A 39 15.24 -3.56 4.89
C ALA A 39 14.79 -5.03 5.00
#